data_AF-A0A7V2IR03-F1
#
_entry.id   AF-A0A7V2IR03-F1
#
_cell.length_a   1.000
_cell.length_b   1.000
_cell.length_c   1.000
_cell.angle_alpha   90.00
_cell.angle_beta   90.00
_cell.angle_gamma   90.00
#
_symmetry.space_group_name_H-M   'P 1'
#
loop_
_entity.id
_entity.type
_entity.pdbx_description
1 polymer ?
#
loop_
_entity_poly.entity_id
_entity_poly.type
_entity_poly.pdbx_seq_one_letter_code
_entity_poly.pdbx_strand_id
1 'polypeptide(L)'
;MSNQVESVVDRLEALKREQGGAVLLFRLGDFYESFGTDALVVSQVCHVGRCSRPRVGWLAGIPYHRLDESVRRLQQAGYRVAVCQQETNEAGERVERWKSY
;
A
#
# COMPACT_ATOMS: atom_id res chain seq x y z
N MET A 1 28.83 13.90 -9.13
CA MET A 1 28.21 12.56 -9.21
C MET A 1 26.95 12.63 -8.37
N SER A 2 25.82 12.95 -8.99
CA SER A 2 24.56 13.15 -8.27
C SER A 2 24.08 11.82 -7.73
N ASN A 3 24.04 11.67 -6.41
CA ASN A 3 23.33 10.58 -5.75
C ASN A 3 21.87 10.63 -6.24
N GLN A 4 21.50 9.73 -7.16
CA GLN A 4 20.10 9.46 -7.44
C GLN A 4 19.53 8.79 -6.20
N VAL A 5 19.00 9.58 -5.28
CA VAL A 5 18.09 9.06 -4.27
C VAL A 5 16.81 8.71 -5.05
N GLU A 6 16.59 7.43 -5.30
CA GLU A 6 15.35 6.94 -5.88
C GLU A 6 14.18 7.47 -5.05
N SER A 7 13.22 8.14 -5.68
CA SER A 7 12.10 8.69 -4.94
C SER A 7 11.22 7.55 -4.44
N VAL A 8 10.61 7.71 -3.27
CA VAL A 8 9.63 6.72 -2.75
C VAL A 8 8.55 6.43 -3.79
N VAL A 9 8.19 7.42 -4.60
CA VAL A 9 7.22 7.31 -5.68
C VAL A 9 7.71 6.38 -6.80
N ASP A 10 8.97 6.51 -7.24
CA ASP A 10 9.53 5.66 -8.30
C ASP A 10 9.57 4.19 -7.89
N ARG A 11 9.96 3.93 -6.63
CA ARG A 11 9.95 2.58 -6.06
C ARG A 11 8.54 1.99 -5.98
N LEU A 12 7.54 2.79 -5.61
CA LEU A 12 6.14 2.35 -5.55
C LEU A 12 5.61 1.97 -6.94
N GLU A 13 5.96 2.72 -7.98
CA GLU A 13 5.58 2.41 -9.36
C GLU A 13 6.25 1.12 -9.86
N ALA A 14 7.51 0.87 -9.50
CA ALA A 14 8.19 -0.39 -9.82
C ALA A 14 7.51 -1.59 -9.15
N LEU A 15 7.26 -1.52 -7.84
CA LEU A 15 6.54 -2.55 -7.09
C LEU A 15 5.13 -2.79 -7.64
N LYS A 16 4.44 -1.71 -8.04
CA LYS A 16 3.11 -1.82 -8.63
C LYS A 16 3.14 -2.62 -9.92
N ARG A 17 4.15 -2.42 -10.78
CA ARG A 17 4.32 -3.23 -12.00
C ARG A 17 4.57 -4.70 -11.68
N GLU A 18 5.40 -4.99 -10.68
CA GLU A 18 5.67 -6.36 -10.22
C GLU A 18 4.40 -7.04 -9.68
N GLN A 19 3.53 -6.30 -9.02
CA GLN A 19 2.22 -6.76 -8.54
C GLN A 19 1.12 -6.68 -9.63
N GLY A 20 1.50 -6.57 -10.90
CA GLY A 20 0.59 -6.58 -12.03
C GLY A 20 -0.32 -5.35 -12.12
N GLY A 21 0.00 -4.24 -11.46
CA GLY A 21 -0.82 -3.03 -11.42
C GLY A 21 -1.86 -3.00 -10.30
N ALA A 22 -1.75 -3.89 -9.31
CA ALA A 22 -2.64 -3.92 -8.14
C ALA A 22 -2.53 -2.65 -7.28
N VAL A 23 -3.58 -2.34 -6.53
CA VAL A 23 -3.57 -1.37 -5.44
C VAL A 23 -2.68 -1.92 -4.33
N LEU A 24 -1.64 -1.17 -3.95
CA LEU A 24 -0.68 -1.60 -2.93
C LEU A 24 -1.09 -1.12 -1.53
N LEU A 25 -1.18 -2.04 -0.59
CA LEU A 25 -1.45 -1.78 0.83
C LEU A 25 -0.27 -2.25 1.68
N PHE A 26 0.38 -1.34 2.39
CA PHE A 26 1.54 -1.64 3.23
C PHE A 26 1.15 -1.66 4.71
N ARG A 27 1.45 -2.75 5.41
CA ARG A 27 1.22 -2.86 6.85
C ARG A 27 2.23 -1.99 7.62
N LEU A 28 1.74 -0.93 8.26
CA LEU A 28 2.53 -0.03 9.09
C LEU A 28 1.83 0.16 10.44
N GLY A 29 2.35 -0.51 11.48
CA GLY A 29 1.75 -0.48 12.81
C GLY A 29 0.32 -1.00 12.77
N ASP A 30 -0.64 -0.17 13.20
CA ASP A 30 -2.07 -0.50 13.22
C ASP A 30 -2.85 -0.13 11.95
N PHE A 31 -2.16 0.32 10.90
CA PHE A 31 -2.77 0.70 9.63
C PHE A 31 -2.23 -0.10 8.45
N TYR A 32 -3.04 -0.16 7.39
CA TYR A 32 -2.60 -0.48 6.05
C TYR A 32 -2.60 0.82 5.25
N GLU A 33 -1.41 1.24 4.82
CA GLU A 33 -1.22 2.51 4.12
C GLU A 33 -1.09 2.29 2.62
N SER A 34 -1.77 3.15 1.86
CA SER A 34 -1.68 3.26 0.42
C SER A 34 -1.15 4.63 0.07
N PHE A 35 -0.40 4.74 -1.03
CA PHE A 35 0.32 5.95 -1.41
C PHE A 35 -0.05 6.43 -2.82
N GLY A 36 0.25 7.68 -3.15
CA GLY A 36 0.12 8.22 -4.51
C GLY A 36 -1.30 8.13 -5.06
N THR A 37 -1.44 7.62 -6.28
CA THR A 37 -2.75 7.46 -6.95
C THR A 37 -3.62 6.39 -6.28
N ASP A 38 -3.00 5.33 -5.76
CA ASP A 38 -3.72 4.28 -5.04
C ASP A 38 -4.36 4.82 -3.76
N ALA A 39 -3.71 5.77 -3.08
CA ALA A 39 -4.30 6.44 -1.92
C ALA A 39 -5.62 7.14 -2.25
N LEU A 40 -5.74 7.70 -3.46
CA LEU A 40 -6.96 8.35 -3.92
C LEU A 40 -8.07 7.31 -4.13
N VAL A 41 -7.75 6.20 -4.79
CA VAL A 41 -8.67 5.08 -5.02
C VAL A 41 -9.15 4.49 -3.69
N VAL A 42 -8.22 4.19 -2.78
CA VAL A 42 -8.52 3.62 -1.46
C VAL A 42 -9.41 4.57 -0.65
N SER A 43 -9.09 5.87 -0.61
CA SER A 43 -9.91 6.86 0.09
C SER A 43 -11.34 6.93 -0.46
N GLN A 44 -11.50 6.91 -1.77
CA GLN A 44 -12.81 6.98 -2.43
C GLN A 44 -13.64 5.70 -2.24
N VAL A 45 -13.05 4.54 -2.53
CA VAL A 45 -13.76 3.24 -2.50
C VAL A 45 -14.00 2.74 -1.07
N CYS A 46 -13.04 2.96 -0.16
CA CYS A 46 -13.14 2.47 1.22
C CYS A 46 -13.72 3.50 2.18
N HIS A 47 -14.00 4.73 1.72
CA HIS A 47 -14.46 5.85 2.55
C HIS A 47 -13.55 6.12 3.77
N VAL A 48 -12.24 6.07 3.53
CA VAL A 48 -11.22 6.37 4.54
C VAL A 48 -10.60 7.74 4.31
N GLY A 49 -10.15 8.37 5.39
CA GLY A 49 -9.44 9.64 5.30
C GLY A 49 -8.16 9.53 4.48
N ARG A 50 -7.83 10.61 3.77
CA ARG A 50 -6.54 10.79 3.09
C ARG A 50 -5.85 12.06 3.56
N CYS A 51 -4.53 12.03 3.59
CA CYS A 51 -3.69 13.20 3.82
C CYS A 51 -2.65 13.33 2.72
N SER A 52 -1.98 14.47 2.64
CA SER A 52 -0.84 14.67 1.74
C SER A 52 0.41 14.98 2.55
N ARG A 53 1.56 14.49 2.07
CA ARG A 53 2.86 14.73 2.72
C ARG A 53 3.92 15.11 1.68
N PRO A 54 4.80 16.08 1.97
CA PRO A 54 5.89 16.45 1.06
C PRO A 54 6.74 15.22 0.70
N ARG A 55 7.10 15.09 -0.58
CA ARG A 55 7.88 13.98 -1.19
C ARG A 55 7.21 12.60 -1.27
N VAL A 56 6.07 12.38 -0.61
CA VAL A 56 5.33 11.10 -0.65
C VAL A 56 4.02 11.23 -1.44
N GLY A 57 3.45 12.43 -1.50
CA GLY A 57 2.18 12.68 -2.18
C GLY A 57 0.98 12.35 -1.29
N TRP A 58 -0.07 11.78 -1.87
CA TRP A 58 -1.27 11.37 -1.15
C TRP A 58 -1.05 10.07 -0.38
N LEU A 59 -1.70 9.96 0.77
CA LEU A 59 -1.70 8.78 1.63
C LEU A 59 -3.10 8.50 2.13
N ALA A 60 -3.49 7.23 2.17
CA ALA A 60 -4.75 6.78 2.77
C ALA A 60 -4.47 5.58 3.68
N GLY A 61 -5.10 5.57 4.85
CA GLY A 61 -4.90 4.54 5.87
C GLY A 61 -6.19 3.76 6.15
N ILE A 62 -6.11 2.44 6.07
CA ILE A 62 -7.16 1.52 6.51
C ILE A 62 -6.77 0.98 7.90
N PRO A 63 -7.59 1.17 8.95
CA PRO A 63 -7.35 0.50 10.23
C PRO A 63 -7.28 -1.01 10.07
N TYR A 64 -6.37 -1.68 10.76
CA TYR A 64 -6.06 -3.09 10.53
C TYR A 64 -7.26 -4.03 10.55
N HIS A 65 -8.17 -3.80 11.49
CA HIS A 65 -9.38 -4.60 11.70
C HIS A 65 -10.42 -4.41 10.58
N ARG A 66 -10.22 -3.45 9.67
CA ARG A 66 -11.08 -3.20 8.50
C ARG A 66 -10.47 -3.69 7.18
N LEU A 67 -9.29 -4.33 7.20
CA LEU A 67 -8.63 -4.78 5.97
C LEU A 67 -9.56 -5.62 5.10
N ASP A 68 -10.16 -6.67 5.66
CA ASP A 68 -10.96 -7.63 4.89
C ASP A 68 -12.21 -6.99 4.26
N GLU A 69 -12.80 -6.00 4.91
CA GLU A 69 -13.90 -5.22 4.34
C GLU A 69 -13.41 -4.32 3.20
N SER A 70 -12.31 -3.59 3.42
CA SER A 70 -11.73 -2.71 2.42
C SER A 70 -11.25 -3.45 1.17
N VAL A 71 -10.59 -4.60 1.33
CA VAL A 71 -10.16 -5.45 0.22
C VAL A 71 -11.36 -5.91 -0.60
N ARG A 72 -12.45 -6.35 0.06
CA ARG A 72 -13.68 -6.74 -0.63
C ARG A 72 -14.29 -5.60 -1.43
N ARG A 73 -14.35 -4.39 -0.87
CA ARG A 73 -14.86 -3.20 -1.59
C ARG A 73 -13.99 -2.86 -2.81
N LEU A 74 -12.68 -2.94 -2.68
CA LEU A 74 -11.74 -2.69 -3.78
C LEU A 74 -11.90 -3.72 -4.91
N GLN A 75 -12.00 -5.02 -4.57
CA GLN A 75 -12.26 -6.08 -5.56
C GLN A 75 -13.61 -5.88 -6.26
N GLN A 76 -14.67 -5.55 -5.52
CA GLN A 76 -15.99 -5.27 -6.09
C GLN A 76 -15.99 -4.05 -7.01
N ALA A 77 -15.12 -3.08 -6.76
CA ALA A 77 -14.89 -1.94 -7.64
C ALA A 77 -13.95 -2.25 -8.83
N GLY A 78 -13.51 -3.51 -8.98
CA GLY A 78 -12.70 -3.96 -10.11
C GLY A 78 -11.19 -3.82 -9.92
N TYR A 79 -10.72 -3.52 -8.71
CA TYR A 79 -9.29 -3.40 -8.41
C TYR A 79 -8.71 -4.71 -7.89
N ARG A 80 -7.57 -5.13 -8.45
CA ARG A 80 -6.69 -6.12 -7.80
C ARG A 80 -5.99 -5.46 -6.62
N VAL A 81 -5.78 -6.21 -5.54
CA VAL A 81 -5.18 -5.67 -4.32
C VAL A 81 -4.00 -6.52 -3.89
N ALA A 82 -2.87 -5.88 -3.59
CA ALA A 82 -1.69 -6.54 -3.05
C ALA A 82 -1.37 -5.96 -1.67
N VAL A 83 -1.37 -6.82 -0.66
CA VAL A 83 -1.09 -6.45 0.73
C VAL A 83 0.32 -6.91 1.10
N CYS A 84 1.18 -5.96 1.46
CA CYS A 84 2.50 -6.21 2.02
C CYS A 84 2.45 -6.18 3.54
N GLN A 85 2.93 -7.24 4.18
CA GLN A 85 3.06 -7.33 5.63
C GLN A 85 4.51 -7.52 6.02
N GLN A 86 4.98 -6.81 7.05
CA GLN A 86 6.27 -7.08 7.66
C GLN A 86 6.09 -8.13 8.75
N GLU A 87 6.72 -9.28 8.56
CA GLU A 87 6.76 -10.38 9.51
C GLU A 87 8.20 -10.58 9.99
N THR A 88 8.38 -11.19 11.16
CA THR A 88 9.69 -11.61 11.64
C THR A 88 9.86 -13.09 11.33
N ASN A 89 10.94 -13.46 10.65
CA ASN A 89 11.24 -14.87 10.38
C ASN A 89 11.81 -15.58 11.63
N GLU A 90 12.04 -16.89 11.54
CA GLU A 90 12.59 -17.70 12.64
C GLU A 90 13.97 -17.22 13.13
N ALA A 91 14.72 -16.52 12.27
CA ALA A 91 16.03 -15.94 12.58
C ALA A 91 15.95 -14.55 13.23
N GLY A 92 14.75 -13.98 13.42
CA GLY A 92 14.58 -12.64 13.97
C GLY A 92 14.67 -11.51 12.95
N GLU A 93 14.75 -11.81 11.65
CA GLU A 93 14.87 -10.83 10.58
C GLU A 93 13.50 -10.36 10.10
N ARG A 94 13.38 -9.06 9.78
CA ARG A 94 12.17 -8.50 9.19
C ARG A 94 12.09 -8.87 7.72
N VAL A 95 11.05 -9.62 7.36
CA VAL A 95 10.76 -10.03 5.98
C VAL A 95 9.44 -9.43 5.51
N GLU A 96 9.38 -9.08 4.24
CA GLU A 96 8.15 -8.62 3.59
C GLU A 96 7.41 -9.81 2.97
N ARG A 97 6.13 -9.95 3.32
CA ARG A 97 5.22 -10.97 2.80
C ARG A 97 4.11 -10.31 2.01
N TRP A 98 4.02 -10.67 0.73
CA TRP A 98 2.97 -10.20 -0.16
C TRP A 98 1.82 -11.20 -0.23
N LYS A 99 0.60 -10.69 -0.10
CA LYS A 99 -0.64 -11.44 -0.35
C LYS A 99 -1.48 -10.69 -1.38
N SER A 100 -1.77 -11.35 -2.48
CA SER A 100 -2.57 -10.80 -3.57
C SER A 100 -4.02 -11.29 -3.48
N TYR A 101 -4.95 -10.41 -3.84
CA TYR A 101 -6.39 -10.58 -3.78
C TYR A 101 -7.02 -10.14 -5.11
#